data_AF-A0A679FQQ2-F1
#
_entry.id   AF-A0A679FQQ2-F1
#
_cell.length_a   1.000
_cell.length_b   1.000
_cell.length_c   1.000
_cell.angle_alpha   90.00
_cell.angle_beta   90.00
_cell.angle_gamma   90.00
#
_symmetry.space_group_name_H-M   'P 1'
#
loop_
_entity.id
_entity.type
_entity.pdbx_description
1 polymer ?
#
loop_
_entity_poly.entity_id
_entity_poly.type
_entity_poly.pdbx_seq_one_letter_code
_entity_poly.pdbx_strand_id
1 'polypeptide(L)'
;MKALKTSIKTERLLKMNRAGNINFQLTIQRKEGIWDKKRKSLFIHSLLTNCPIPPIYATKEARTYHIIDGKQRLTTVFSFIENEFALDEETPAVQETSIKGKRFQDLPDDLQQQLLSFAFDVIRLEEITTAELEQLFYRLNQGVPLRKIETTRAILGGQVLRFVEEIANTPFFQEKVNLSKAARKRFVDQEVVLQILMLLHRRDTGFSSKEMEAFVKELKAKELQEELKTKIQNVCYYLNEAFPVKKKFLKKLHIPMIFLLALENQENDRIIPPKAFGEWAETFFSNLPSDYFAASQSGSARKENVQTRIQSMRRHHHAYFADRKKIKLLPSQEKQAADA
;
A
#
# COMPACT_ATOMS: atom_id res chain seq x y z
N MET A 1 -38.80 -13.19 1.26
CA MET A 1 -37.39 -13.66 1.27
C MET A 1 -37.03 -14.28 2.62
N LYS A 2 -36.63 -15.55 2.62
CA LYS A 2 -36.06 -16.27 3.76
C LYS A 2 -34.61 -16.67 3.45
N ALA A 3 -33.70 -16.44 4.39
CA ALA A 3 -32.29 -16.83 4.24
C ALA A 3 -32.00 -18.06 5.10
N LEU A 4 -31.57 -19.15 4.47
CA LEU A 4 -31.16 -20.37 5.15
C LEU A 4 -29.64 -20.52 5.05
N LYS A 5 -28.97 -20.53 6.20
CA LYS A 5 -27.53 -20.75 6.28
C LYS A 5 -27.23 -22.25 6.43
N THR A 6 -26.37 -22.75 5.57
CA THR A 6 -25.85 -24.12 5.63
C THR A 6 -24.34 -24.10 5.44
N SER A 7 -23.63 -25.09 5.99
CA SER A 7 -22.21 -25.26 5.74
C SER A 7 -22.01 -26.50 4.86
N ILE A 8 -21.32 -26.35 3.72
CA ILE A 8 -21.15 -27.42 2.73
C ILE A 8 -19.66 -27.58 2.41
N LYS A 9 -19.13 -28.80 2.60
CA LYS A 9 -17.74 -29.12 2.29
C LYS A 9 -17.41 -28.96 0.80
N THR A 10 -16.18 -28.57 0.50
CA THR A 10 -15.64 -28.43 -0.86
C THR A 10 -15.87 -29.69 -1.68
N GLU A 11 -15.56 -30.88 -1.13
CA GLU A 11 -15.76 -32.16 -1.82
C GLU A 11 -17.21 -32.39 -2.28
N ARG A 12 -18.19 -31.95 -1.47
CA ARG A 12 -19.61 -32.12 -1.76
C ARG A 12 -20.05 -31.12 -2.82
N LEU A 13 -19.59 -29.88 -2.73
CA LEU A 13 -19.84 -28.86 -3.76
C LEU A 13 -19.23 -29.29 -5.10
N LEU A 14 -18.03 -29.88 -5.11
CA LEU A 14 -17.40 -30.40 -6.32
C LEU A 14 -18.20 -31.55 -6.94
N LYS A 15 -18.67 -32.51 -6.12
CA LYS A 15 -19.57 -33.59 -6.58
C LYS A 15 -20.86 -33.04 -7.18
N MET A 16 -21.44 -32.01 -6.55
CA MET A 16 -22.63 -31.33 -7.08
C MET A 16 -22.35 -30.64 -8.42
N ASN A 17 -21.19 -29.97 -8.55
CA ASN A 17 -20.77 -29.33 -9.80
C ASN A 17 -20.64 -30.35 -10.94
N ARG A 18 -19.93 -31.47 -10.69
CA ARG A 18 -19.74 -32.55 -11.67
C ARG A 18 -21.06 -33.21 -12.10
N ALA A 19 -22.03 -33.26 -11.22
CA ALA A 19 -23.38 -33.75 -11.51
C ALA A 19 -24.29 -32.72 -12.20
N GLY A 20 -23.80 -31.51 -12.51
CA GLY A 20 -24.59 -30.44 -13.14
C GLY A 20 -25.57 -29.75 -12.18
N ASN A 21 -25.45 -29.94 -10.87
CA ASN A 21 -26.35 -29.38 -9.86
C ASN A 21 -25.91 -28.00 -9.34
N ILE A 22 -24.91 -27.38 -9.96
CA ILE A 22 -24.50 -26.01 -9.68
C ILE A 22 -24.52 -25.22 -10.99
N ASN A 23 -25.30 -24.15 -11.01
CA ASN A 23 -25.41 -23.24 -12.14
C ASN A 23 -24.69 -21.92 -11.83
N PHE A 24 -23.72 -21.59 -12.70
CA PHE A 24 -22.94 -20.34 -12.70
C PHE A 24 -23.34 -19.38 -13.82
N GLN A 25 -24.45 -19.63 -14.50
CA GLN A 25 -24.96 -18.80 -15.60
C GLN A 25 -26.19 -18.03 -15.12
N LEU A 26 -25.95 -16.97 -14.35
CA LEU A 26 -26.93 -15.90 -14.18
C LEU A 26 -26.54 -14.75 -15.11
N THR A 27 -27.49 -14.21 -15.87
CA THR A 27 -27.25 -13.12 -16.85
C THR A 27 -26.53 -11.91 -16.23
N ILE A 28 -26.78 -11.64 -14.95
CA ILE A 28 -26.17 -10.53 -14.19
C ILE A 28 -24.72 -10.77 -13.75
N GLN A 29 -24.21 -12.00 -13.86
CA GLN A 29 -22.87 -12.33 -13.36
C GLN A 29 -21.75 -11.80 -14.24
N ARG A 30 -20.63 -11.49 -13.58
CA ARG A 30 -19.40 -11.16 -14.29
C ARG A 30 -18.89 -12.38 -15.08
N LYS A 31 -18.24 -12.12 -16.21
CA LYS A 31 -17.58 -13.16 -17.03
C LYS A 31 -16.62 -14.03 -16.19
N GLU A 32 -16.39 -15.24 -16.66
CA GLU A 32 -15.42 -16.15 -16.06
C GLU A 32 -13.98 -15.64 -16.23
N GLY A 33 -13.06 -16.11 -15.38
CA GLY A 33 -11.63 -15.82 -15.55
C GLY A 33 -11.16 -14.42 -15.13
N ILE A 34 -11.93 -13.68 -14.34
CA ILE A 34 -11.54 -12.32 -13.90
C ILE A 34 -10.38 -12.34 -12.89
N TRP A 35 -10.25 -13.41 -12.11
CA TRP A 35 -9.15 -13.53 -11.18
C TRP A 35 -7.87 -13.93 -11.90
N ASP A 36 -6.83 -13.11 -11.77
CA ASP A 36 -5.48 -13.44 -12.18
C ASP A 36 -4.90 -14.60 -11.35
N LYS A 37 -3.78 -15.17 -11.82
CA LYS A 37 -3.13 -16.32 -11.16
C LYS A 37 -2.81 -16.04 -9.69
N LYS A 38 -2.34 -14.83 -9.38
CA LYS A 38 -1.97 -14.41 -8.03
C LYS A 38 -3.18 -14.40 -7.10
N ARG A 39 -4.30 -13.83 -7.53
CA ARG A 39 -5.54 -13.79 -6.76
C ARG A 39 -6.14 -15.18 -6.56
N LYS A 40 -6.12 -16.03 -7.59
CA LYS A 40 -6.53 -17.44 -7.47
C LYS A 40 -5.69 -18.15 -6.41
N SER A 41 -4.38 -17.98 -6.44
CA SER A 41 -3.45 -18.65 -5.53
C SER A 41 -3.61 -18.19 -4.07
N LEU A 42 -3.78 -16.89 -3.85
CA LEU A 42 -4.08 -16.35 -2.51
C LEU A 42 -5.44 -16.79 -1.96
N PHE A 43 -6.41 -17.06 -2.83
CA PHE A 43 -7.67 -17.66 -2.40
C PHE A 43 -7.50 -19.11 -1.95
N ILE A 44 -6.77 -19.94 -2.69
CA ILE A 44 -6.45 -21.31 -2.26
C ILE A 44 -5.68 -21.29 -0.93
N HIS A 45 -4.69 -20.41 -0.80
CA HIS A 45 -3.96 -20.22 0.46
C HIS A 45 -4.90 -19.86 1.62
N SER A 46 -5.84 -18.93 1.41
CA SER A 46 -6.85 -18.59 2.42
C SER A 46 -7.66 -19.80 2.92
N LEU A 47 -8.03 -20.72 2.03
CA LEU A 47 -8.74 -21.96 2.40
C LEU A 47 -7.84 -22.89 3.22
N LEU A 48 -6.58 -23.07 2.82
CA LEU A 48 -5.59 -23.88 3.51
C LEU A 48 -5.10 -23.27 4.84
N THR A 49 -5.37 -22.01 5.12
CA THR A 49 -5.09 -21.38 6.42
C THR A 49 -6.35 -21.12 7.24
N ASN A 50 -7.51 -21.64 6.83
CA ASN A 50 -8.81 -21.39 7.48
C ASN A 50 -9.13 -19.90 7.69
N CYS A 51 -8.69 -19.05 6.76
CA CYS A 51 -9.00 -17.62 6.79
C CYS A 51 -10.51 -17.42 6.55
N PRO A 52 -11.19 -16.53 7.31
CA PRO A 52 -12.60 -16.23 7.06
C PRO A 52 -12.82 -15.71 5.62
N ILE A 53 -13.76 -16.33 4.90
CA ILE A 53 -14.14 -15.93 3.55
C ILE A 53 -15.62 -15.50 3.50
N PRO A 54 -16.01 -14.63 2.56
CA PRO A 54 -17.41 -14.29 2.37
C PRO A 54 -18.24 -15.55 2.00
N PRO A 55 -19.48 -15.64 2.48
CA PRO A 55 -20.35 -16.78 2.18
C PRO A 55 -20.68 -16.84 0.69
N ILE A 56 -21.08 -18.02 0.23
CA ILE A 56 -21.68 -18.21 -1.10
C ILE A 56 -23.16 -17.88 -0.99
N TYR A 57 -23.66 -17.02 -1.88
CA TYR A 57 -25.09 -16.73 -1.99
C TYR A 57 -25.67 -17.50 -3.16
N ALA A 58 -26.79 -18.19 -2.94
CA ALA A 58 -27.45 -18.97 -3.98
C ALA A 58 -28.98 -18.95 -3.83
N THR A 59 -29.70 -19.13 -4.94
CA THR A 59 -31.06 -19.68 -4.90
C THR A 59 -30.99 -21.18 -5.20
N LYS A 60 -32.09 -21.89 -4.97
CA LYS A 60 -32.19 -23.32 -5.30
C LYS A 60 -33.49 -23.59 -6.02
N GLU A 61 -33.40 -24.24 -7.17
CA GLU A 61 -34.53 -24.74 -7.94
C GLU A 61 -34.39 -26.26 -8.06
N ALA A 62 -35.37 -27.00 -7.53
CA ALA A 62 -35.30 -28.45 -7.39
C ALA A 62 -33.98 -28.94 -6.74
N ARG A 63 -33.07 -29.51 -7.53
CA ARG A 63 -31.75 -30.01 -7.08
C ARG A 63 -30.60 -29.06 -7.42
N THR A 64 -30.85 -28.03 -8.23
CA THR A 64 -29.83 -27.15 -8.78
C THR A 64 -29.66 -25.90 -7.92
N TYR A 65 -28.42 -25.57 -7.57
CA TYR A 65 -28.06 -24.33 -6.91
C TYR A 65 -27.67 -23.30 -7.95
N HIS A 66 -28.38 -22.17 -7.99
CA HIS A 66 -28.02 -21.05 -8.86
C HIS A 66 -27.21 -20.07 -8.02
N ILE A 67 -25.90 -20.03 -8.29
CA ILE A 67 -24.98 -19.19 -7.54
C ILE A 67 -25.23 -17.75 -7.92
N ILE A 68 -25.39 -16.87 -6.92
CA ILE A 68 -25.59 -15.42 -7.07
C ILE A 68 -24.25 -14.72 -6.90
N ASP A 69 -23.57 -14.99 -5.79
CA ASP A 69 -22.23 -14.52 -5.46
C ASP A 69 -21.35 -15.69 -5.01
N GLY A 70 -20.06 -15.65 -5.38
CA GLY A 70 -19.12 -16.72 -5.08
C GLY A 70 -18.73 -17.60 -6.28
N LYS A 71 -19.20 -17.27 -7.49
CA LYS A 71 -18.80 -17.94 -8.74
C LYS A 71 -17.29 -18.12 -8.85
N GLN A 72 -16.52 -17.02 -8.75
CA GLN A 72 -15.06 -17.06 -8.86
C GLN A 72 -14.40 -17.88 -7.73
N ARG A 73 -15.01 -17.91 -6.52
CA ARG A 73 -14.50 -18.71 -5.39
C ARG A 73 -14.65 -20.21 -5.70
N LEU A 74 -15.86 -20.63 -6.08
CA LEU A 74 -16.15 -22.03 -6.37
C LEU A 74 -15.41 -22.53 -7.60
N THR A 75 -15.44 -21.78 -8.72
CA THR A 75 -14.72 -22.20 -9.93
C THR A 75 -13.21 -22.26 -9.70
N THR A 76 -12.63 -21.33 -8.92
CA THR A 76 -11.19 -21.37 -8.60
C THR A 76 -10.81 -22.62 -7.80
N VAL A 77 -11.56 -22.97 -6.75
CA VAL A 77 -11.24 -24.16 -5.95
C VAL A 77 -11.47 -25.46 -6.74
N PHE A 78 -12.50 -25.52 -7.57
CA PHE A 78 -12.76 -26.68 -8.44
C PHE A 78 -11.65 -26.86 -9.47
N SER A 79 -11.33 -25.82 -10.24
CA SER A 79 -10.23 -25.83 -11.22
C SER A 79 -8.89 -26.19 -10.59
N PHE A 80 -8.63 -25.75 -9.36
CA PHE A 80 -7.38 -26.11 -8.66
C PHE A 80 -7.35 -27.60 -8.31
N ILE A 81 -8.42 -28.13 -7.70
CA ILE A 81 -8.57 -29.55 -7.37
C ILE A 81 -8.47 -30.44 -8.62
N GLU A 82 -8.94 -29.93 -9.76
CA GLU A 82 -8.87 -30.60 -11.06
C GLU A 82 -7.52 -30.39 -11.77
N ASN A 83 -6.53 -29.85 -11.06
CA ASN A 83 -5.17 -29.62 -11.52
C ASN A 83 -5.07 -28.72 -12.76
N GLU A 84 -6.03 -27.84 -13.03
CA GLU A 84 -6.03 -26.97 -14.21
C GLU A 84 -4.94 -25.89 -14.14
N PHE A 85 -4.54 -25.47 -12.93
CA PHE A 85 -3.48 -24.48 -12.74
C PHE A 85 -2.58 -24.80 -11.54
N ALA A 86 -1.35 -24.28 -11.60
CA ALA A 86 -0.40 -24.27 -10.51
C ALA A 86 -0.48 -22.96 -9.73
N LEU A 87 -0.18 -22.99 -8.44
CA LEU A 87 -0.11 -21.79 -7.60
C LEU A 87 0.98 -20.83 -8.09
N ASP A 88 0.82 -19.55 -7.76
CA ASP A 88 1.77 -18.48 -8.09
C ASP A 88 3.09 -18.64 -7.31
N GLU A 89 4.20 -18.20 -7.89
CA GLU A 89 5.53 -18.27 -7.24
C GLU A 89 5.63 -17.42 -5.97
N GLU A 90 4.79 -16.37 -5.87
CA GLU A 90 4.72 -15.52 -4.69
C GLU A 90 3.71 -16.01 -3.64
N THR A 91 3.12 -17.20 -3.81
CA THR A 91 2.15 -17.75 -2.85
C THR A 91 2.83 -18.02 -1.51
N PRO A 92 2.29 -17.55 -0.36
CA PRO A 92 2.88 -17.82 0.94
C PRO A 92 2.85 -19.31 1.29
N ALA A 93 3.75 -19.72 2.20
CA ALA A 93 3.69 -21.05 2.79
C ALA A 93 2.43 -21.22 3.65
N VAL A 94 1.97 -22.46 3.80
CA VAL A 94 0.95 -22.84 4.78
C VAL A 94 1.71 -23.43 5.96
N GLN A 95 1.71 -22.71 7.09
CA GLN A 95 2.67 -22.97 8.18
C GLN A 95 4.09 -22.93 7.61
N GLU A 96 4.89 -23.99 7.78
CA GLU A 96 6.24 -24.12 7.24
C GLU A 96 6.29 -24.81 5.86
N THR A 97 5.15 -25.23 5.33
CA THR A 97 5.07 -25.99 4.08
C THR A 97 4.93 -25.06 2.88
N SER A 98 5.94 -25.08 2.00
CA SER A 98 5.88 -24.35 0.73
C SER A 98 4.87 -24.98 -0.25
N ILE A 99 3.97 -24.15 -0.77
CA ILE A 99 2.98 -24.51 -1.79
C ILE A 99 3.17 -23.74 -3.12
N LYS A 100 4.27 -22.99 -3.25
CA LYS A 100 4.60 -22.22 -4.45
C LYS A 100 4.72 -23.12 -5.67
N GLY A 101 4.15 -22.71 -6.80
CA GLY A 101 4.24 -23.45 -8.06
C GLY A 101 3.57 -24.82 -8.08
N LYS A 102 2.96 -25.27 -6.97
CA LYS A 102 2.33 -26.60 -6.87
C LYS A 102 0.95 -26.62 -7.48
N ARG A 103 0.58 -27.73 -8.12
CA ARG A 103 -0.82 -28.08 -8.42
C ARG A 103 -1.42 -28.83 -7.23
N PHE A 104 -2.72 -29.10 -7.26
CA PHE A 104 -3.39 -29.82 -6.17
C PHE A 104 -2.76 -31.19 -5.89
N GLN A 105 -2.45 -31.95 -6.94
CA GLN A 105 -1.81 -33.27 -6.82
C GLN A 105 -0.40 -33.22 -6.22
N ASP A 106 0.27 -32.07 -6.27
CA ASP A 106 1.64 -31.89 -5.75
C ASP A 106 1.63 -31.42 -4.28
N LEU A 107 0.46 -31.09 -3.74
CA LEU A 107 0.29 -30.73 -2.33
C LEU A 107 0.47 -31.97 -1.44
N PRO A 108 1.02 -31.83 -0.23
CA PRO A 108 0.95 -32.85 0.80
C PRO A 108 -0.48 -33.33 1.06
N ASP A 109 -0.64 -34.61 1.38
CA ASP A 109 -1.95 -35.26 1.54
C ASP A 109 -2.84 -34.57 2.59
N ASP A 110 -2.24 -34.08 3.68
CA ASP A 110 -2.93 -33.32 4.72
C ASP A 110 -3.53 -32.02 4.18
N LEU A 111 -2.77 -31.28 3.35
CA LEU A 111 -3.28 -30.05 2.72
C LEU A 111 -4.34 -30.35 1.65
N GLN A 112 -4.20 -31.44 0.90
CA GLN A 112 -5.24 -31.89 -0.02
C GLN A 112 -6.55 -32.19 0.72
N GLN A 113 -6.48 -32.96 1.82
CA GLN A 113 -7.64 -33.27 2.65
C GLN A 113 -8.22 -32.03 3.33
N GLN A 114 -7.38 -31.09 3.77
CA GLN A 114 -7.84 -29.83 4.33
C GLN A 114 -8.65 -29.01 3.31
N LEU A 115 -8.17 -28.92 2.07
CA LEU A 115 -8.90 -28.20 1.02
C LEU A 115 -10.25 -28.87 0.68
N LEU A 116 -10.26 -30.21 0.58
CA LEU A 116 -11.48 -31.00 0.32
C LEU A 116 -12.51 -30.89 1.45
N SER A 117 -12.04 -30.84 2.70
CA SER A 117 -12.89 -30.77 3.90
C SER A 117 -13.30 -29.36 4.30
N PHE A 118 -12.67 -28.32 3.74
CA PHE A 118 -13.06 -26.93 3.97
C PHE A 118 -14.56 -26.73 3.73
N ALA A 119 -15.26 -26.09 4.66
CA ALA A 119 -16.70 -25.94 4.60
C ALA A 119 -17.10 -24.50 4.26
N PHE A 120 -17.73 -24.33 3.10
CA PHE A 120 -18.27 -23.04 2.68
C PHE A 120 -19.59 -22.77 3.38
N ASP A 121 -19.71 -21.58 3.97
CA ASP A 121 -21.01 -21.04 4.34
C ASP A 121 -21.81 -20.72 3.08
N VAL A 122 -22.92 -21.42 2.89
CA VAL A 122 -23.86 -21.24 1.79
C VAL A 122 -25.16 -20.66 2.34
N ILE A 123 -25.46 -19.42 1.96
CA ILE A 123 -26.71 -18.73 2.25
C ILE A 123 -27.65 -18.96 1.07
N ARG A 124 -28.65 -19.80 1.30
CA ARG A 124 -29.72 -20.07 0.34
C ARG A 124 -30.86 -19.10 0.56
N LEU A 125 -31.23 -18.38 -0.50
CA LEU A 125 -32.33 -17.45 -0.51
C LEU A 125 -33.56 -18.16 -1.08
N GLU A 126 -34.62 -18.24 -0.28
CA GLU A 126 -35.92 -18.78 -0.65
C GLU A 126 -36.92 -17.63 -0.82
N GLU A 127 -37.88 -17.80 -1.72
CA GLU A 127 -38.95 -16.82 -1.97
C GLU A 127 -38.40 -15.41 -2.24
N ILE A 128 -37.40 -15.33 -3.13
CA ILE A 128 -36.80 -14.07 -3.58
C ILE A 128 -37.31 -13.72 -4.97
N THR A 129 -37.76 -12.48 -5.15
CA THR A 129 -38.18 -11.96 -6.46
C THR A 129 -36.96 -11.58 -7.32
N THR A 130 -37.15 -11.47 -8.64
CA THR A 130 -36.09 -11.00 -9.55
C THR A 130 -35.55 -9.62 -9.17
N ALA A 131 -36.43 -8.68 -8.80
CA ALA A 131 -36.02 -7.33 -8.39
C ALA A 131 -35.18 -7.34 -7.11
N GLU A 132 -35.55 -8.15 -6.11
CA GLU A 132 -34.75 -8.30 -4.88
C GLU A 132 -33.39 -8.94 -5.16
N LEU A 133 -33.35 -9.93 -6.06
CA LEU A 133 -32.12 -10.59 -6.48
C LEU A 133 -31.14 -9.60 -7.13
N GLU A 134 -31.63 -8.76 -8.04
CA GLU A 134 -30.83 -7.72 -8.70
C GLU A 134 -30.29 -6.70 -7.69
N GLN A 135 -31.13 -6.23 -6.75
CA GLN A 135 -30.69 -5.31 -5.70
C GLN A 135 -29.64 -5.95 -4.78
N LEU A 136 -29.81 -7.22 -4.42
CA LEU A 136 -28.83 -7.94 -3.63
C LEU A 136 -27.51 -8.07 -4.38
N PHE A 137 -27.55 -8.49 -5.65
CA PHE A 137 -26.36 -8.60 -6.48
C PHE A 137 -25.62 -7.27 -6.59
N TYR A 138 -26.35 -6.17 -6.81
CA TYR A 138 -25.79 -4.83 -6.80
C TYR A 138 -25.07 -4.56 -5.48
N ARG A 139 -25.75 -4.71 -4.34
CA ARG A 139 -25.19 -4.42 -2.99
C ARG A 139 -23.96 -5.27 -2.67
N LEU A 140 -23.97 -6.56 -2.99
CA LEU A 140 -22.82 -7.46 -2.78
C LEU A 140 -21.59 -7.03 -3.59
N ASN A 141 -21.80 -6.37 -4.73
CA ASN A 141 -20.73 -5.95 -5.65
C ASN A 141 -20.33 -4.47 -5.51
N GLN A 142 -20.93 -3.69 -4.61
CA GLN A 142 -20.62 -2.27 -4.36
C GLN A 142 -19.40 -2.03 -3.45
N GLY A 143 -18.52 -3.03 -3.28
CA GLY A 143 -17.30 -2.86 -2.50
C GLY A 143 -16.37 -1.80 -3.11
N VAL A 144 -15.97 -0.80 -2.32
CA VAL A 144 -14.94 0.17 -2.73
C VAL A 144 -13.57 -0.51 -2.65
N PRO A 145 -12.83 -0.67 -3.77
CA PRO A 145 -11.50 -1.26 -3.72
C PRO A 145 -10.58 -0.44 -2.83
N LEU A 146 -9.81 -1.14 -1.98
CA LEU A 146 -8.75 -0.50 -1.21
C LEU A 146 -7.73 0.14 -2.15
N ARG A 147 -7.31 1.36 -1.82
CA ARG A 147 -6.22 2.05 -2.50
C ARG A 147 -4.89 1.41 -2.14
N LYS A 148 -3.90 1.64 -2.98
CA LYS A 148 -2.53 1.15 -2.78
C LYS A 148 -1.93 1.58 -1.44
N ILE A 149 -2.20 2.80 -0.98
CA ILE A 149 -1.75 3.25 0.34
C ILE A 149 -2.46 2.50 1.47
N GLU A 150 -3.75 2.19 1.34
CA GLU A 150 -4.50 1.44 2.35
C GLU A 150 -4.00 -0.01 2.46
N THR A 151 -3.70 -0.65 1.34
CA THR A 151 -3.05 -1.97 1.34
C THR A 151 -1.62 -1.91 1.89
N THR A 152 -0.87 -0.84 1.60
CA THR A 152 0.49 -0.64 2.12
C THR A 152 0.48 -0.47 3.65
N ARG A 153 -0.46 0.31 4.19
CA ARG A 153 -0.66 0.49 5.65
C ARG A 153 -0.94 -0.83 6.36
N ALA A 154 -1.69 -1.74 5.75
CA ALA A 154 -1.96 -3.05 6.33
C ALA A 154 -0.69 -3.91 6.47
N ILE A 155 0.36 -3.67 5.66
CA ILE A 155 1.60 -4.45 5.65
C ILE A 155 2.64 -3.87 6.62
N LEU A 156 2.64 -2.55 6.86
CA LEU A 156 3.64 -1.80 7.66
C LEU A 156 3.91 -2.35 9.07
N GLY A 157 2.91 -2.98 9.70
CA GLY A 157 3.00 -3.40 11.10
C GLY A 157 2.74 -2.24 12.08
N GLY A 158 2.32 -2.60 13.29
CA GLY A 158 1.74 -1.63 14.24
C GLY A 158 2.70 -0.55 14.72
N GLN A 159 3.98 -0.87 14.96
CA GLN A 159 4.95 0.10 15.47
C GLN A 159 5.27 1.19 14.42
N VAL A 160 5.62 0.78 13.20
CA VAL A 160 5.97 1.70 12.12
C VAL A 160 4.77 2.54 11.69
N LEU A 161 3.57 1.94 11.62
CA LEU A 161 2.35 2.68 11.30
C LEU A 161 2.06 3.79 12.32
N ARG A 162 2.24 3.52 13.62
CA ARG A 162 2.07 4.55 14.66
C ARG A 162 3.05 5.71 14.48
N PHE A 163 4.31 5.42 14.17
CA PHE A 163 5.29 6.47 13.91
C PHE A 163 4.93 7.31 12.66
N VAL A 164 4.49 6.65 11.58
CA VAL A 164 4.01 7.35 10.38
C VAL A 164 2.82 8.27 10.69
N GLU A 165 1.89 7.79 11.53
CA GLU A 165 0.75 8.58 12.01
C GLU A 165 1.18 9.75 12.88
N GLU A 166 2.13 9.56 13.78
CA GLU A 166 2.71 10.61 14.62
C GLU A 166 3.30 11.74 13.77
N ILE A 167 4.17 11.41 12.81
CA ILE A 167 4.78 12.39 11.91
C ILE A 167 3.72 13.10 11.06
N ALA A 168 2.75 12.36 10.52
CA ALA A 168 1.65 12.93 9.75
C ALA A 168 0.77 13.88 10.58
N ASN A 169 0.71 13.71 11.91
CA ASN A 169 -0.06 14.55 12.83
C ASN A 169 0.71 15.77 13.37
N THR A 170 1.98 15.94 13.00
CA THR A 170 2.75 17.14 13.39
C THR A 170 2.16 18.44 12.80
N PRO A 171 2.39 19.61 13.44
CA PRO A 171 1.88 20.90 12.94
C PRO A 171 2.28 21.20 11.49
N PHE A 172 3.51 20.85 11.09
CA PHE A 172 3.97 21.01 9.71
C PHE A 172 3.03 20.29 8.71
N PHE A 173 2.74 19.01 8.96
CA PHE A 173 1.89 18.20 8.09
C PHE A 173 0.42 18.60 8.15
N GLN A 174 -0.10 18.96 9.32
CA GLN A 174 -1.52 19.28 9.49
C GLN A 174 -1.88 20.67 8.97
N GLU A 175 -1.01 21.66 9.22
CA GLU A 175 -1.30 23.06 8.91
C GLU A 175 -0.66 23.52 7.59
N LYS A 176 0.63 23.21 7.39
CA LYS A 176 1.44 23.83 6.33
C LYS A 176 1.38 23.06 5.02
N VAL A 177 1.28 21.72 5.06
CA VAL A 177 1.14 20.91 3.84
C VAL A 177 -0.26 21.10 3.20
N ASN A 178 -0.30 21.33 1.90
CA ASN A 178 -1.50 21.49 1.08
C ASN A 178 -2.11 20.13 0.73
N LEU A 179 -2.96 19.63 1.63
CA LEU A 179 -3.82 18.47 1.40
C LEU A 179 -5.28 18.84 1.68
N SER A 180 -6.19 18.41 0.80
CA SER A 180 -7.62 18.55 1.04
C SER A 180 -8.08 17.58 2.13
N LYS A 181 -9.21 17.86 2.78
CA LYS A 181 -9.84 16.93 3.74
C LYS A 181 -10.05 15.54 3.14
N ALA A 182 -10.46 15.49 1.87
CA ALA A 182 -10.62 14.23 1.14
C ALA A 182 -9.29 13.48 0.95
N ALA A 183 -8.19 14.19 0.65
CA ALA A 183 -6.87 13.59 0.51
C ALA A 183 -6.37 13.02 1.86
N ARG A 184 -6.55 13.74 2.96
CA ARG A 184 -6.21 13.25 4.31
C ARG A 184 -7.01 12.02 4.71
N LYS A 185 -8.33 12.01 4.44
CA LYS A 185 -9.19 10.82 4.63
C LYS A 185 -8.71 9.60 3.84
N ARG A 186 -7.93 9.82 2.77
CA ARG A 186 -7.36 8.78 1.91
C ARG A 186 -5.87 8.53 2.21
N PHE A 187 -5.39 8.96 3.38
CA PHE A 187 -4.04 8.74 3.92
C PHE A 187 -2.91 9.29 3.04
N VAL A 188 -3.18 10.35 2.26
CA VAL A 188 -2.18 10.96 1.38
C VAL A 188 -1.05 11.63 2.17
N ASP A 189 -1.32 12.14 3.37
CA ASP A 189 -0.31 12.61 4.31
C ASP A 189 0.64 11.49 4.75
N GLN A 190 0.09 10.34 5.16
CA GLN A 190 0.89 9.17 5.52
C GLN A 190 1.69 8.63 4.32
N GLU A 191 1.13 8.69 3.11
CA GLU A 191 1.86 8.36 1.88
C GLU A 191 3.09 9.25 1.68
N VAL A 192 2.99 10.55 1.96
CA VAL A 192 4.14 11.48 1.90
C VAL A 192 5.20 11.12 2.93
N VAL A 193 4.79 10.80 4.16
CA VAL A 193 5.71 10.35 5.21
C VAL A 193 6.44 9.06 4.79
N LEU A 194 5.73 8.11 4.19
CA LEU A 194 6.37 6.90 3.65
C LEU A 194 7.35 7.21 2.52
N GLN A 195 7.03 8.16 1.64
CA GLN A 195 7.96 8.61 0.60
C GLN A 195 9.23 9.23 1.18
N ILE A 196 9.12 9.99 2.29
CA ILE A 196 10.29 10.50 3.03
C ILE A 196 11.11 9.31 3.53
N LEU A 197 10.50 8.38 4.26
CA LEU A 197 11.19 7.20 4.79
C LEU A 197 11.87 6.38 3.69
N MET A 198 11.25 6.25 2.52
CA MET A 198 11.84 5.60 1.35
C MET A 198 13.14 6.29 0.91
N LEU A 199 13.16 7.62 0.80
CA LEU A 199 14.36 8.37 0.43
C LEU A 199 15.48 8.25 1.46
N LEU A 200 15.13 8.16 2.74
CA LEU A 200 16.10 7.99 3.84
C LEU A 200 16.69 6.58 3.87
N HIS A 201 15.90 5.57 3.52
CA HIS A 201 16.36 4.19 3.45
C HIS A 201 17.18 3.90 2.20
N ARG A 202 16.75 4.40 1.04
CA ARG A 202 17.47 4.27 -0.24
C ARG A 202 17.36 5.57 -1.02
N ARG A 203 18.49 6.29 -1.12
CA ARG A 203 18.54 7.58 -1.83
C ARG A 203 18.15 7.45 -3.31
N ASP A 204 18.47 6.32 -3.94
CA ASP A 204 18.21 6.04 -5.35
C ASP A 204 16.91 5.23 -5.58
N THR A 205 15.77 5.82 -5.21
CA THR A 205 14.43 5.21 -5.33
C THR A 205 13.43 6.11 -6.05
N GLY A 206 12.43 5.50 -6.69
CA GLY A 206 11.17 6.16 -7.06
C GLY A 206 10.09 6.02 -5.98
N PHE A 207 8.86 6.39 -6.34
CA PHE A 207 7.68 6.32 -5.48
C PHE A 207 6.54 5.49 -6.09
N SER A 208 6.86 4.55 -6.98
CA SER A 208 5.83 3.64 -7.50
C SER A 208 5.25 2.78 -6.39
N SER A 209 4.01 2.31 -6.55
CA SER A 209 3.38 1.42 -5.56
C SER A 209 4.19 0.13 -5.34
N LYS A 210 4.87 -0.36 -6.38
CA LYS A 210 5.75 -1.54 -6.27
C LYS A 210 6.96 -1.28 -5.38
N GLU A 211 7.63 -0.14 -5.56
CA GLU A 211 8.77 0.26 -4.73
C GLU A 211 8.35 0.51 -3.28
N MET A 212 7.19 1.13 -3.07
CA MET A 212 6.64 1.37 -1.73
C MET A 212 6.26 0.07 -1.02
N GLU A 213 5.59 -0.85 -1.70
CA GLU A 213 5.26 -2.18 -1.16
C GLU A 213 6.53 -2.98 -0.81
N ALA A 214 7.57 -2.90 -1.65
CA ALA A 214 8.86 -3.56 -1.38
C ALA A 214 9.59 -2.94 -0.18
N PHE A 215 9.65 -1.61 -0.10
CA PHE A 215 10.24 -0.88 1.03
C PHE A 215 9.55 -1.25 2.34
N VAL A 216 8.22 -1.24 2.37
CA VAL A 216 7.45 -1.55 3.58
C VAL A 216 7.69 -2.98 4.07
N LYS A 217 7.83 -3.96 3.16
CA LYS A 217 8.19 -5.33 3.53
C LYS A 217 9.58 -5.41 4.16
N GLU A 218 10.55 -4.67 3.63
CA GLU A 218 11.90 -4.61 4.22
C GLU A 218 11.89 -3.93 5.60
N LEU A 219 11.16 -2.81 5.72
CA LEU A 219 11.06 -2.06 6.97
C LEU A 219 10.32 -2.86 8.05
N LYS A 220 9.32 -3.67 7.69
CA LYS A 220 8.68 -4.57 8.67
C LYS A 220 9.67 -5.56 9.28
N ALA A 221 10.68 -5.99 8.51
CA ALA A 221 11.71 -6.92 8.98
C ALA A 221 12.81 -6.23 9.81
N LYS A 222 12.95 -4.90 9.71
CA LYS A 222 13.98 -4.10 10.37
C LYS A 222 13.31 -2.98 11.15
N GLU A 223 13.22 -3.10 12.47
CA GLU A 223 12.63 -2.04 13.32
C GLU A 223 13.28 -0.66 13.04
N LEU A 224 12.47 0.40 13.14
CA LEU A 224 12.93 1.75 12.87
C LEU A 224 13.77 2.27 14.05
N GLN A 225 15.03 2.61 13.81
CA GLN A 225 15.96 3.09 14.84
C GLN A 225 15.48 4.41 15.46
N GLU A 226 15.62 4.54 16.79
CA GLU A 226 15.20 5.75 17.54
C GLU A 226 15.91 7.02 17.07
N GLU A 227 17.20 6.94 16.74
CA GLU A 227 17.95 8.09 16.21
C GLU A 227 17.31 8.66 14.94
N LEU A 228 16.85 7.78 14.04
CA LEU A 228 16.17 8.19 12.81
C LEU A 228 14.81 8.84 13.12
N LYS A 229 14.07 8.32 14.11
CA LYS A 229 12.79 8.92 14.54
C LYS A 229 12.99 10.34 15.04
N THR A 230 13.98 10.55 15.92
CA THR A 230 14.33 11.87 16.45
C THR A 230 14.75 12.84 15.34
N LYS A 231 15.58 12.39 14.38
CA LYS A 231 15.96 13.21 13.22
C LYS A 231 14.75 13.68 12.42
N ILE A 232 13.81 12.79 12.13
CA ILE A 232 12.59 13.12 11.38
C ILE A 232 11.72 14.12 12.17
N GLN A 233 11.54 13.91 13.48
CA GLN A 233 10.79 14.84 14.33
C GLN A 233 11.43 16.24 14.35
N ASN A 234 12.76 16.32 14.46
CA ASN A 234 13.49 17.59 14.44
C ASN A 234 13.34 18.33 13.11
N VAL A 235 13.35 17.61 11.97
CA VAL A 235 13.08 18.22 10.66
C VAL A 235 11.64 18.70 10.56
N CYS A 236 10.65 17.99 11.11
CA CYS A 236 9.27 18.48 11.18
C CYS A 236 9.17 19.82 11.93
N TYR A 237 9.83 19.94 13.07
CA TYR A 237 9.88 21.20 13.83
C TYR A 237 10.56 22.30 13.01
N TYR A 238 11.74 22.01 12.44
CA TYR A 238 12.49 22.92 11.60
C TYR A 238 11.67 23.46 10.42
N LEU A 239 10.97 22.58 9.70
CA LEU A 239 10.14 22.96 8.55
C LEU A 239 8.88 23.71 8.98
N ASN A 240 8.32 23.43 10.15
CA ASN A 240 7.22 24.22 10.70
C ASN A 240 7.64 25.68 10.92
N GLU A 241 8.82 25.89 11.50
CA GLU A 241 9.39 27.22 11.73
C GLU A 241 9.82 27.90 10.42
N ALA A 242 10.31 27.13 9.45
CA ALA A 242 10.70 27.67 8.14
C ALA A 242 9.50 28.20 7.35
N PHE A 243 8.29 27.67 7.61
CA PHE A 243 7.06 28.04 6.93
C PHE A 243 5.97 28.46 7.92
N PRO A 244 6.10 29.64 8.56
CA PRO A 244 5.14 30.09 9.57
C PRO A 244 3.72 30.22 8.99
N VAL A 245 3.63 30.64 7.72
CA VAL A 245 2.39 30.71 6.95
C VAL A 245 2.38 29.63 5.86
N LYS A 246 1.23 29.01 5.67
CA LYS A 246 1.00 28.01 4.62
C LYS A 246 1.33 28.57 3.23
N LYS A 247 2.27 27.92 2.52
CA LYS A 247 2.71 28.32 1.17
C LYS A 247 2.10 27.44 0.10
N LYS A 248 1.73 28.00 -1.06
CA LYS A 248 1.05 27.28 -2.17
C LYS A 248 1.86 26.11 -2.74
N PHE A 249 3.19 26.16 -2.67
CA PHE A 249 4.08 25.13 -3.20
C PHE A 249 4.26 23.93 -2.25
N LEU A 250 3.80 23.98 -0.99
CA LEU A 250 3.91 22.86 -0.05
C LEU A 250 2.90 21.74 -0.37
N LYS A 251 2.93 21.23 -1.60
CA LYS A 251 2.06 20.15 -2.10
C LYS A 251 2.75 18.80 -1.91
N LYS A 252 1.96 17.73 -1.81
CA LYS A 252 2.41 16.32 -1.75
C LYS A 252 3.68 16.04 -2.55
N LEU A 253 3.70 16.52 -3.79
CA LEU A 253 4.76 16.30 -4.76
C LEU A 253 6.14 16.76 -4.26
N HIS A 254 6.21 17.88 -3.55
CA HIS A 254 7.46 18.57 -3.23
C HIS A 254 8.00 18.25 -1.83
N ILE A 255 7.11 17.86 -0.91
CA ILE A 255 7.45 17.65 0.50
C ILE A 255 8.60 16.65 0.69
N PRO A 256 8.63 15.46 0.04
CA PRO A 256 9.72 14.51 0.27
C PRO A 256 11.11 15.08 -0.02
N MET A 257 11.26 15.90 -1.08
CA MET A 257 12.56 16.48 -1.42
C MET A 257 12.92 17.67 -0.53
N ILE A 258 11.94 18.52 -0.16
CA ILE A 258 12.15 19.59 0.82
C ILE A 258 12.64 19.00 2.15
N PHE A 259 12.00 17.91 2.58
CA PHE A 259 12.33 17.21 3.81
C PHE A 259 13.72 16.59 3.76
N LEU A 260 14.03 15.85 2.69
CA LEU A 260 15.35 15.26 2.48
C LEU A 260 16.45 16.32 2.55
N LEU A 261 16.26 17.45 1.87
CA LEU A 261 17.25 18.53 1.84
C LEU A 261 17.44 19.19 3.21
N ALA A 262 16.36 19.41 3.96
CA ALA A 262 16.44 19.94 5.31
C ALA A 262 17.21 18.99 6.25
N LEU A 263 16.97 17.68 6.13
CA LEU A 263 17.72 16.67 6.87
C LEU A 263 19.21 16.69 6.48
N GLU A 264 19.53 16.71 5.19
CA GLU A 264 20.91 16.73 4.70
C GLU A 264 21.70 17.95 5.18
N ASN A 265 21.04 19.10 5.30
CA ASN A 265 21.68 20.29 5.87
C ASN A 265 22.05 20.09 7.35
N GLN A 266 21.16 19.45 8.13
CA GLN A 266 21.42 19.13 9.53
C GLN A 266 22.54 18.08 9.68
N GLU A 267 22.60 17.08 8.80
CA GLU A 267 23.63 16.02 8.85
C GLU A 267 25.03 16.50 8.44
N ASN A 268 25.14 17.52 7.60
CA ASN A 268 26.43 18.06 7.13
C ASN A 268 26.90 19.27 7.95
N ASP A 269 26.40 19.43 9.18
CA ASP A 269 26.68 20.57 10.06
C ASP A 269 26.45 21.96 9.41
N ARG A 270 25.60 22.02 8.39
CA ARG A 270 25.23 23.28 7.73
C ARG A 270 24.03 23.89 8.45
N ILE A 271 24.35 24.78 9.39
CA ILE A 271 23.34 25.44 10.22
C ILE A 271 22.59 26.52 9.41
N ILE A 272 21.61 26.13 8.61
CA ILE A 272 20.75 27.08 7.90
C ILE A 272 19.57 27.45 8.83
N PRO A 273 19.40 28.71 9.25
CA PRO A 273 18.25 29.09 10.05
C PRO A 273 16.92 28.80 9.32
N PRO A 274 15.86 28.35 10.01
CA PRO A 274 14.58 28.00 9.37
C PRO A 274 14.05 29.09 8.44
N LYS A 275 14.10 30.36 8.88
CA LYS A 275 13.68 31.51 8.08
C LYS A 275 14.44 31.63 6.75
N ALA A 276 15.76 31.45 6.78
CA ALA A 276 16.59 31.53 5.57
C ALA A 276 16.28 30.38 4.60
N PHE A 277 16.01 29.18 5.12
CA PHE A 277 15.57 28.05 4.31
C PHE A 277 14.19 28.30 3.68
N GLY A 278 13.26 28.90 4.43
CA GLY A 278 11.96 29.33 3.92
C GLY A 278 12.07 30.34 2.77
N GLU A 279 12.90 31.37 2.93
CA GLU A 279 13.20 32.38 1.89
C GLU A 279 13.80 31.75 0.62
N TRP A 280 14.73 30.80 0.79
CA TRP A 280 15.29 30.05 -0.32
C TRP A 280 14.21 29.24 -1.04
N ALA A 281 13.39 28.51 -0.30
CA ALA A 281 12.34 27.67 -0.90
C ALA A 281 11.34 28.54 -1.69
N GLU A 282 10.95 29.71 -1.17
CA GLU A 282 10.13 30.67 -1.91
C GLU A 282 10.80 31.14 -3.20
N THR A 283 12.10 31.43 -3.17
CA THR A 283 12.86 31.83 -4.36
C THR A 283 12.87 30.69 -5.39
N PHE A 284 13.15 29.46 -4.94
CA PHE A 284 13.19 28.26 -5.79
C PHE A 284 11.84 27.98 -6.46
N PHE A 285 10.74 28.02 -5.70
CA PHE A 285 9.41 27.70 -6.26
C PHE A 285 8.79 28.85 -7.06
N SER A 286 9.26 30.09 -6.88
CA SER A 286 8.88 31.22 -7.73
C SER A 286 9.63 31.19 -9.07
N ASN A 287 10.84 30.62 -9.11
CA ASN A 287 11.68 30.51 -10.30
C ASN A 287 12.11 29.05 -10.51
N LEU A 288 11.13 28.19 -10.76
CA LEU A 288 11.35 26.75 -10.80
C LEU A 288 12.28 26.36 -11.96
N PRO A 289 13.40 25.65 -11.71
CA PRO A 289 14.26 25.15 -12.78
C PRO A 289 13.49 24.28 -13.77
N SER A 290 13.82 24.39 -15.06
CA SER A 290 13.11 23.70 -16.15
C SER A 290 13.17 22.17 -16.02
N ASP A 291 14.31 21.63 -15.57
CA ASP A 291 14.49 20.19 -15.30
C ASP A 291 13.58 19.71 -14.16
N TYR A 292 13.49 20.47 -13.08
CA TYR A 292 12.58 20.19 -11.96
C TYR A 292 11.11 20.27 -12.40
N PHE A 293 10.75 21.29 -13.18
CA PHE A 293 9.40 21.45 -13.70
C PHE A 293 8.99 20.26 -14.58
N ALA A 294 9.85 19.85 -15.52
CA ALA A 294 9.62 18.70 -16.39
C ALA A 294 9.44 17.40 -15.59
N ALA A 295 10.33 17.16 -14.61
CA ALA A 295 10.27 16.00 -13.73
C ALA A 295 9.08 16.02 -12.75
N SER A 296 8.38 17.15 -12.63
CA SER A 296 7.16 17.30 -11.82
C SER A 296 5.87 16.98 -12.57
N GLN A 297 5.95 16.73 -13.88
CA GLN A 297 4.78 16.42 -14.73
C GLN A 297 4.41 14.92 -14.69
N SER A 298 3.86 14.41 -15.79
CA SER A 298 3.47 13.00 -15.95
C SER A 298 4.60 12.04 -15.62
N GLY A 299 4.31 11.03 -14.81
CA GLY A 299 5.30 10.07 -14.35
C GLY A 299 6.25 10.61 -13.28
N SER A 300 5.89 11.66 -12.56
CA SER A 300 6.71 12.25 -11.47
C SER A 300 7.15 11.26 -10.38
N ALA A 301 6.40 10.18 -10.17
CA ALA A 301 6.75 9.11 -9.24
C ALA A 301 7.83 8.14 -9.76
N ARG A 302 8.19 8.19 -11.05
CA ARG A 302 9.27 7.38 -11.61
C ARG A 302 10.59 7.77 -10.97
N LYS A 303 11.45 6.77 -10.75
CA LYS A 303 12.77 6.93 -10.14
C LYS A 303 13.55 8.09 -10.76
N GLU A 304 13.66 8.12 -12.08
CA GLU A 304 14.42 9.14 -12.81
C GLU A 304 13.91 10.56 -12.50
N ASN A 305 12.58 10.75 -12.46
CA ASN A 305 11.96 12.04 -12.17
C ASN A 305 12.07 12.43 -10.68
N VAL A 306 12.02 11.46 -9.77
CA VAL A 306 12.30 11.72 -8.34
C VAL A 306 13.74 12.20 -8.18
N GLN A 307 14.70 11.49 -8.79
CA GLN A 307 16.12 11.83 -8.70
C GLN A 307 16.44 13.18 -9.35
N THR A 308 15.89 13.48 -10.53
CA THR A 308 16.04 14.79 -11.18
C THR A 308 15.56 15.93 -10.28
N ARG A 309 14.40 15.75 -9.62
CA ARG A 309 13.88 16.77 -8.68
C ARG A 309 14.79 16.97 -7.48
N ILE A 310 15.30 15.89 -6.90
CA ILE A 310 16.26 15.95 -5.79
C ILE A 310 17.53 16.69 -6.22
N GLN A 311 18.12 16.30 -7.35
CA GLN A 311 19.39 16.88 -7.83
C GLN A 311 19.24 18.35 -8.22
N SER A 312 18.18 18.72 -8.93
CA SER A 312 17.92 20.11 -9.31
C SER A 312 17.71 21.01 -8.08
N MET A 313 16.93 20.54 -7.09
CA MET A 313 16.71 21.25 -5.84
C MET A 313 17.99 21.40 -5.02
N ARG A 314 18.80 20.34 -4.91
CA ARG A 314 20.12 20.41 -4.26
C ARG A 314 21.02 21.41 -4.98
N ARG A 315 21.12 21.37 -6.31
CA ARG A 315 21.99 22.28 -7.08
C ARG A 315 21.62 23.74 -6.82
N HIS A 316 20.34 24.07 -6.89
CA HIS A 316 19.85 25.42 -6.62
C HIS A 316 20.09 25.84 -5.16
N HIS A 317 19.85 24.95 -4.20
CA HIS A 317 20.12 25.19 -2.79
C HIS A 317 21.59 25.51 -2.52
N HIS A 318 22.51 24.69 -3.03
CA HIS A 318 23.94 24.92 -2.87
C HIS A 318 24.37 26.27 -3.46
N ALA A 319 23.91 26.60 -4.67
CA ALA A 319 24.24 27.88 -5.31
C ALA A 319 23.72 29.07 -4.49
N TYR A 320 22.46 29.03 -4.03
CA TYR A 320 21.85 30.12 -3.27
C TYR A 320 22.58 30.46 -1.97
N PHE A 321 23.08 29.44 -1.27
CA PHE A 321 23.80 29.62 -0.01
C PHE A 321 25.32 29.74 -0.17
N ALA A 322 25.88 29.46 -1.34
CA ALA A 322 27.29 29.70 -1.63
C ALA A 322 27.63 31.20 -1.68
N ASP A 323 26.74 32.03 -2.24
CA ASP A 323 26.96 33.48 -2.40
C ASP A 323 26.65 34.28 -1.12
N ARG A 324 25.84 33.72 -0.21
CA ARG A 324 25.52 34.34 1.09
C ARG A 324 26.62 34.04 2.10
N LYS A 325 27.75 34.74 2.02
CA LYS A 325 28.77 34.83 3.10
C LYS A 325 28.12 35.34 4.40
N LYS A 326 27.50 34.45 5.18
CA LYS A 326 27.15 34.54 6.62
C LYS A 326 26.12 33.45 6.96
N ILE A 327 26.55 32.21 6.87
CA ILE A 327 26.05 31.18 7.78
C ILE A 327 27.29 30.81 8.60
N LYS A 328 27.22 30.96 9.93
CA LYS A 328 28.36 30.68 10.81
C LYS A 328 28.79 29.23 10.59
N LEU A 329 29.83 29.02 9.81
CA LEU A 329 30.69 27.85 9.93
C LEU A 329 31.33 27.99 11.32
N LEU A 330 30.96 27.15 12.27
CA LEU A 330 31.72 27.05 13.51
C LEU A 330 33.14 26.62 13.14
N PRO A 331 34.19 27.17 13.79
CA PRO A 331 35.53 26.66 13.59
C PRO A 331 35.52 25.17 13.94
N SER A 332 36.10 24.37 13.06
CA SER A 332 36.53 23.02 13.36
C SER A 332 37.21 23.02 14.73
N GLN A 333 36.75 22.19 15.66
CA GLN A 333 37.49 21.90 16.88
C GLN A 333 38.78 21.17 16.46
N GLU A 334 39.80 21.95 16.09
CA GLU A 334 41.17 21.49 16.10
C GLU A 334 41.56 21.26 17.55
N LYS A 335 41.92 20.00 17.80
CA LYS A 335 42.58 19.52 19.01
C LYS A 335 43.62 20.53 19.50
N GLN A 336 43.35 21.17 20.64
CA GLN A 336 44.44 21.56 21.54
C GLN A 336 44.85 20.32 22.34
N ALA A 337 45.73 19.54 21.72
CA ALA A 337 46.70 18.72 22.42
C ALA A 337 48.08 19.22 21.98
N ALA A 338 48.54 20.31 22.60
CA ALA A 338 49.92 20.73 22.64
C ALA A 338 50.10 21.78 23.75
N ASP A 339 50.95 21.44 24.71
CA ASP A 339 51.73 22.31 25.60
C ASP A 339 51.01 23.11 26.72
N ALA A 340 50.91 22.48 27.90
CA ALA A 340 51.49 22.92 29.19
C ALA A 340 50.75 22.31 30.40
#